data_AF-A0ABD1D283-F1
#
_entry.id   AF-A0ABD1D283-F1
#
_cell.length_a   1.000
_cell.length_b   1.000
_cell.length_c   1.000
_cell.angle_alpha   90.00
_cell.angle_beta   90.00
_cell.angle_gamma   90.00
#
_symmetry.space_group_name_H-M   'P 1'
#
loop_
_entity.id
_entity.type
_entity.pdbx_description
1 polymer ?
#
loop_
_entity_poly.entity_id
_entity_poly.type
_entity_poly.pdbx_seq_one_letter_code
_entity_poly.pdbx_strand_id
1 'polypeptide(L)'
;MKLAVAELQNRTKYKDPQEVFEETEAKSYELELRHCSTRIRTADAVNRAYNEIIRVMLKDSIYYDPVLSALNEDLIEQYRFIRKTIDTGLPVMKNIQSLQREFEKLDIKTTKELTDRFNTLMEHREILNNNNIKVKTLVRRDSDFDVNPSRYDRDTRSMVDLKIQMEDIQKILKQLKNATSCGRPQEIYPRVKQQVRDSEQMKKRLAKRELQRNLEQINTDVAGVHHDELANDFTPDELRRVTDYKALQDKIGKEREKQQALATKKKQTEDVLHMLKASFRHIADVLRNVDVKVHPQTFTKPNDGDSMLNLPLLNFSAVFRKLPTQQNNEIYSISSAKEKISHLMKIYSEAVKEPPAVAPAFEYKTNILKECNQFQMRSMKETGKSIMDDMIFDDPSVYNRKQIKQMSANIVEKNSKRED
;
A
#
# COMPACT_ATOMS: atom_id res chain seq x y z
N MET A 1 -55.92 -38.07 -12.64
CA MET A 1 -56.32 -38.38 -11.24
C MET A 1 -57.42 -39.43 -11.13
N LYS A 2 -58.53 -39.37 -11.90
CA LYS A 2 -59.61 -40.37 -11.79
C LYS A 2 -59.20 -41.83 -12.10
N LEU A 3 -58.19 -42.02 -12.96
CA LEU A 3 -57.71 -43.36 -13.37
C LEU A 3 -56.90 -44.07 -12.28
N ALA A 4 -55.93 -43.38 -11.67
CA ALA A 4 -55.12 -43.91 -10.56
C ALA A 4 -55.95 -44.19 -9.29
N VAL A 5 -57.00 -43.40 -9.05
CA VAL A 5 -57.94 -43.61 -7.93
C VAL A 5 -58.86 -44.80 -8.20
N ALA A 6 -59.31 -44.99 -9.44
CA ALA A 6 -60.12 -46.15 -9.85
C ALA A 6 -59.32 -47.46 -9.84
N GLU A 7 -58.04 -47.42 -10.23
CA GLU A 7 -57.12 -48.58 -10.11
C GLU A 7 -56.82 -48.94 -8.65
N LEU A 8 -56.67 -47.95 -7.77
CA LEU A 8 -56.55 -48.16 -6.32
C LEU A 8 -57.82 -48.77 -5.71
N GLN A 9 -59.00 -48.30 -6.12
CA GLN A 9 -60.29 -48.84 -5.68
C GLN A 9 -60.57 -50.25 -6.20
N ASN A 10 -60.11 -50.58 -7.42
CA ASN A 10 -60.19 -51.95 -7.94
C ASN A 10 -59.18 -52.88 -7.26
N ARG A 11 -57.97 -52.41 -6.92
CA ARG A 11 -56.98 -53.21 -6.18
C ARG A 11 -57.44 -53.53 -4.75
N THR A 12 -58.10 -52.62 -4.06
CA THR A 12 -58.62 -52.88 -2.70
C THR A 12 -59.86 -53.78 -2.66
N LYS A 13 -60.55 -53.98 -3.79
CA LYS A 13 -61.79 -54.77 -3.88
C LYS A 13 -61.58 -56.22 -4.36
N TYR A 14 -60.48 -56.51 -5.05
CA TYR A 14 -60.24 -57.79 -5.73
C TYR A 14 -58.90 -58.48 -5.40
N LYS A 15 -58.00 -57.88 -4.62
CA LYS A 15 -56.77 -58.53 -4.14
C LYS A 15 -56.90 -59.00 -2.69
N ASP A 16 -56.24 -60.11 -2.39
CA ASP A 16 -56.16 -60.64 -1.03
C ASP A 16 -55.42 -59.63 -0.12
N PRO A 17 -55.94 -59.29 1.07
CA PRO A 17 -55.34 -58.28 1.95
C PRO A 17 -53.88 -58.56 2.31
N GLN A 18 -53.50 -59.84 2.33
CA GLN A 18 -52.14 -60.31 2.60
C GLN A 18 -51.13 -59.85 1.51
N GLU A 19 -51.49 -59.95 0.22
CA GLU A 19 -50.63 -59.48 -0.88
C GLU A 19 -50.41 -57.95 -0.84
N VAL A 20 -51.44 -57.19 -0.43
CA VAL A 20 -51.35 -55.73 -0.34
C VAL A 20 -50.43 -55.33 0.82
N PHE A 21 -50.46 -56.07 1.93
CA PHE A 21 -49.56 -55.87 3.06
C PHE A 21 -48.11 -56.15 2.68
N GLU A 22 -47.83 -57.27 2.02
CA GLU A 22 -46.50 -57.63 1.52
C GLU A 22 -45.97 -56.59 0.50
N GLU A 23 -46.83 -56.05 -0.38
CA GLU A 23 -46.45 -54.99 -1.32
C GLU A 23 -46.11 -53.67 -0.60
N THR A 24 -46.80 -53.34 0.50
CA THR A 24 -46.47 -52.17 1.32
C THR A 24 -45.17 -52.33 2.09
N GLU A 25 -44.91 -53.52 2.61
CA GLU A 25 -43.67 -53.84 3.35
C GLU A 25 -42.45 -53.86 2.40
N ALA A 26 -42.61 -54.40 1.19
CA ALA A 26 -41.61 -54.33 0.14
C ALA A 26 -41.27 -52.88 -0.25
N LYS A 27 -42.29 -51.99 -0.34
CA LYS A 27 -42.08 -50.56 -0.61
C LYS A 27 -41.38 -49.85 0.54
N SER A 28 -41.65 -50.21 1.80
CA SER A 28 -40.90 -49.65 2.93
C SER A 28 -39.44 -50.07 2.90
N TYR A 29 -39.15 -51.34 2.62
CA TYR A 29 -37.76 -51.81 2.48
C TYR A 29 -37.05 -51.14 1.31
N GLU A 30 -37.71 -50.93 0.17
CA GLU A 30 -37.13 -50.20 -0.97
C GLU A 30 -36.77 -48.76 -0.58
N LEU A 31 -37.63 -48.08 0.19
CA LEU A 31 -37.39 -46.73 0.67
C LEU A 31 -36.19 -46.68 1.64
N GLU A 32 -36.10 -47.62 2.57
CA GLU A 32 -34.94 -47.75 3.47
C GLU A 32 -33.65 -48.01 2.70
N LEU A 33 -33.70 -48.86 1.67
CA LEU A 33 -32.56 -49.16 0.79
C LEU A 33 -32.09 -47.90 0.03
N ARG A 34 -33.04 -47.08 -0.46
CA ARG A 34 -32.73 -45.79 -1.07
C ARG A 34 -32.13 -44.80 -0.06
N HIS A 35 -32.61 -44.76 1.18
CA HIS A 35 -32.03 -43.93 2.23
C HIS A 35 -30.60 -44.38 2.58
N CYS A 36 -30.36 -45.67 2.74
CA CYS A 36 -29.02 -46.22 2.95
C CYS A 36 -28.08 -45.90 1.78
N SER A 37 -28.53 -46.06 0.54
CA SER A 37 -27.75 -45.69 -0.66
C SER A 37 -27.39 -44.20 -0.68
N THR A 38 -28.35 -43.34 -0.31
CA THR A 38 -28.11 -41.89 -0.22
C THR A 38 -27.08 -41.58 0.89
N ARG A 39 -27.19 -42.23 2.05
CA ARG A 39 -26.23 -42.09 3.15
C ARG A 39 -24.81 -42.51 2.75
N ILE A 40 -24.67 -43.61 2.02
CA ILE A 40 -23.38 -44.07 1.49
C ILE A 40 -22.80 -43.02 0.54
N ARG A 41 -23.60 -42.51 -0.42
CA ARG A 41 -23.14 -41.46 -1.35
C ARG A 41 -22.72 -40.18 -0.63
N THR A 42 -23.43 -39.79 0.42
CA THR A 42 -23.05 -38.63 1.24
C THR A 42 -21.77 -38.90 2.02
N ALA A 43 -21.59 -40.10 2.58
CA ALA A 43 -20.36 -40.48 3.26
C ALA A 43 -19.16 -40.48 2.29
N ASP A 44 -19.34 -40.98 1.07
CA ASP A 44 -18.31 -40.93 0.02
C ASP A 44 -17.96 -39.49 -0.38
N ALA A 45 -18.96 -38.60 -0.46
CA ALA A 45 -18.74 -37.19 -0.75
C ALA A 45 -17.93 -36.50 0.37
N VAL A 46 -18.25 -36.81 1.63
CA VAL A 46 -17.52 -36.32 2.81
C VAL A 46 -16.09 -36.86 2.83
N ASN A 47 -15.88 -38.14 2.57
CA ASN A 47 -14.54 -38.72 2.48
C ASN A 47 -13.72 -38.10 1.35
N ARG A 48 -14.32 -37.84 0.19
CA ARG A 48 -13.65 -37.10 -0.90
C ARG A 48 -13.26 -35.69 -0.46
N ALA A 49 -14.12 -34.98 0.25
CA ALA A 49 -13.80 -33.65 0.77
C ALA A 49 -12.64 -33.69 1.78
N TYR A 50 -12.64 -34.64 2.72
CA TYR A 50 -11.54 -34.81 3.67
C TYR A 50 -10.21 -35.14 2.99
N ASN A 51 -10.22 -36.04 2.00
CA ASN A 51 -9.03 -36.37 1.23
C ASN A 51 -8.48 -35.15 0.48
N GLU A 52 -9.36 -34.28 -0.02
CA GLU A 52 -8.92 -33.05 -0.68
C GLU A 52 -8.36 -32.02 0.30
N ILE A 53 -8.95 -31.88 1.48
CA ILE A 53 -8.40 -31.06 2.57
C ILE A 53 -7.00 -31.57 2.94
N ILE A 54 -6.82 -32.88 3.13
CA ILE A 54 -5.52 -33.47 3.45
C ILE A 54 -4.50 -33.19 2.36
N ARG A 55 -4.87 -33.31 1.08
CA ARG A 55 -3.97 -32.99 -0.05
C ARG A 55 -3.54 -31.52 -0.05
N VAL A 56 -4.47 -30.60 0.18
CA VAL A 56 -4.15 -29.16 0.27
C VAL A 56 -3.22 -28.90 1.44
N MET A 57 -3.50 -29.46 2.62
CA MET A 57 -2.64 -29.30 3.80
C MET A 57 -1.23 -29.87 3.58
N LEU A 58 -1.09 -31.02 2.91
CA LEU A 58 0.21 -31.58 2.56
C LEU A 58 0.96 -30.68 1.58
N LYS A 59 0.26 -30.12 0.59
CA LYS A 59 0.85 -29.18 -0.37
C LYS A 59 1.33 -27.91 0.35
N ASP A 60 0.54 -27.38 1.27
CA ASP A 60 0.89 -26.21 2.07
C ASP A 60 2.08 -26.48 2.99
N SER A 61 2.17 -27.67 3.58
CA SER A 61 3.33 -28.10 4.37
C SER A 61 4.64 -28.02 3.58
N ILE A 62 4.61 -28.41 2.29
CA ILE A 62 5.78 -28.34 1.40
C ILE A 62 6.20 -26.88 1.13
N TYR A 63 5.28 -25.92 1.21
CA TYR A 63 5.62 -24.50 1.06
C TYR A 63 6.14 -23.86 2.35
N TYR A 64 5.69 -24.33 3.52
CA TYR A 64 6.15 -23.78 4.79
C TYR A 64 7.59 -24.18 5.12
N ASP A 65 8.02 -25.41 4.79
CA ASP A 65 9.38 -25.87 5.11
C ASP A 65 10.49 -25.01 4.48
N PRO A 66 10.44 -24.64 3.18
CA PRO A 66 11.42 -23.73 2.58
C PRO A 66 11.39 -22.33 3.21
N VAL A 67 10.21 -21.81 3.55
CA VAL A 67 10.06 -20.48 4.18
C VAL A 67 10.70 -20.48 5.56
N LEU A 68 10.45 -21.51 6.37
CA LEU A 68 11.06 -21.66 7.69
C LEU A 68 12.57 -21.88 7.61
N SER A 69 13.05 -22.65 6.62
CA SER A 69 14.49 -22.84 6.39
C SER A 69 15.18 -21.53 6.01
N ALA A 70 14.62 -20.77 5.08
CA ALA A 70 15.14 -19.47 4.68
C ALA A 70 15.17 -18.48 5.86
N LEU A 71 14.11 -18.45 6.67
CA LEU A 71 14.06 -17.60 7.86
C LEU A 71 15.13 -17.98 8.90
N ASN A 72 15.41 -19.27 9.05
CA ASN A 72 16.46 -19.76 9.95
C ASN A 72 17.86 -19.41 9.43
N GLU A 73 18.09 -19.50 8.12
CA GLU A 73 19.34 -19.07 7.48
C GLU A 73 19.58 -17.57 7.68
N ASP A 74 18.56 -16.73 7.47
CA ASP A 74 18.60 -15.29 7.73
C ASP A 74 18.96 -15.00 9.19
N LEU A 75 18.38 -15.75 10.14
CA LEU A 75 18.65 -15.57 11.58
C LEU A 75 20.11 -15.90 11.92
N ILE A 76 20.66 -16.96 11.32
CA ILE A 76 22.07 -17.34 11.46
C ILE A 76 22.97 -16.26 10.86
N GLU A 77 22.60 -15.69 9.71
CA GLU A 77 23.37 -14.64 9.06
C GLU A 77 23.36 -13.34 9.88
N GLN A 78 22.20 -12.92 10.39
CA GLN A 78 22.08 -11.78 11.29
C GLN A 78 22.95 -11.96 12.54
N TYR A 79 22.95 -13.16 13.13
CA TYR A 79 23.83 -13.47 14.26
C TYR A 79 25.31 -13.31 13.89
N ARG A 80 25.74 -13.79 12.71
CA ARG A 80 27.12 -13.60 12.23
C ARG A 80 27.46 -12.12 12.03
N PHE A 81 26.55 -11.32 11.49
CA PHE A 81 26.76 -9.87 11.33
C PHE A 81 26.89 -9.16 12.66
N ILE A 82 26.03 -9.46 13.63
CA ILE A 82 26.11 -8.89 14.99
C ILE A 82 27.46 -9.25 15.60
N ARG A 83 27.86 -10.51 15.54
CA ARG A 83 29.14 -10.97 16.09
C ARG A 83 30.33 -10.27 15.42
N LYS A 84 30.36 -10.19 14.09
CA LYS A 84 31.40 -9.47 13.34
C LYS A 84 31.45 -7.99 13.70
N THR A 85 30.29 -7.36 13.90
CA THR A 85 30.19 -5.95 14.31
C THR A 85 30.75 -5.76 15.71
N ILE A 86 30.50 -6.69 16.63
CA ILE A 86 31.09 -6.66 17.98
C ILE A 86 32.61 -6.87 17.91
N ASP A 87 33.06 -7.88 17.18
CA ASP A 87 34.48 -8.24 17.05
C ASP A 87 35.30 -7.11 16.42
N THR A 88 34.70 -6.32 15.52
CA THR A 88 35.34 -5.15 14.89
C THR A 88 35.13 -3.86 15.67
N GLY A 89 33.97 -3.66 16.30
CA GLY A 89 33.62 -2.46 17.06
C GLY A 89 34.38 -2.34 18.38
N LEU A 90 34.55 -3.44 19.11
CA LEU A 90 35.31 -3.46 20.37
C LEU A 90 36.77 -2.98 20.24
N PRO A 91 37.59 -3.46 19.28
CA PRO A 91 38.95 -2.98 19.12
C PRO A 91 39.00 -1.52 18.64
N VAL A 92 38.08 -1.09 17.77
CA VAL A 92 37.97 0.33 17.38
C VAL A 92 37.68 1.20 18.60
N MET A 93 36.74 0.79 19.45
CA MET A 93 36.41 1.53 20.66
C MET A 93 37.58 1.58 21.65
N LYS A 94 38.34 0.48 21.79
CA LYS A 94 39.59 0.47 22.58
C LYS A 94 40.64 1.43 22.01
N ASN A 95 40.80 1.48 20.69
CA ASN A 95 41.73 2.39 20.03
C ASN A 95 41.33 3.86 20.23
N ILE A 96 40.02 4.18 20.19
CA ILE A 96 39.51 5.52 20.48
C ILE A 96 39.83 5.90 21.93
N GLN A 97 39.58 4.99 22.88
CA GLN A 97 39.91 5.23 24.29
C GLN A 97 41.41 5.41 24.53
N SER A 98 42.28 4.64 23.87
CA SER A 98 43.72 4.84 23.99
C SER A 98 44.15 6.18 23.40
N LEU A 99 43.60 6.55 22.25
CA LEU A 99 43.91 7.83 21.59
C LEU A 99 43.46 9.01 22.45
N GLN A 100 42.28 8.94 23.07
CA GLN A 100 41.78 9.96 23.98
C GLN A 100 42.71 10.14 25.19
N ARG A 101 43.20 9.04 25.79
CA ARG A 101 44.19 9.11 26.88
C ARG A 101 45.53 9.68 26.42
N GLU A 102 45.94 9.40 25.19
CA GLU A 102 47.15 9.99 24.62
C GLU A 102 47.00 11.50 24.41
N PHE A 103 45.84 11.95 23.91
CA PHE A 103 45.51 13.37 23.80
C PHE A 103 45.52 14.07 25.16
N GLU A 104 44.86 13.51 26.17
CA GLU A 104 44.87 14.08 27.53
C GLU A 104 46.30 14.21 28.09
N LYS A 105 47.14 13.19 27.89
CA LYS A 105 48.55 13.25 28.30
C LYS A 105 49.32 14.32 27.54
N LEU A 106 49.05 14.47 26.25
CA LEU A 106 49.70 15.46 25.40
C LEU A 106 49.30 16.87 25.81
N ASP A 107 48.02 17.11 26.10
CA ASP A 107 47.51 18.39 26.61
C ASP A 107 48.11 18.74 27.97
N ILE A 108 48.22 17.78 28.89
CA ILE A 108 48.90 18.01 30.18
C ILE A 108 50.39 18.33 29.96
N LYS A 109 51.03 17.71 28.98
CA LYS A 109 52.45 17.95 28.68
C LYS A 109 52.66 19.32 28.02
N THR A 110 51.84 19.69 27.05
CA THR A 110 51.94 20.98 26.37
C THR A 110 51.63 22.14 27.32
N THR A 111 50.63 21.98 28.19
CA THR A 111 50.32 23.01 29.21
C THR A 111 51.50 23.21 30.16
N LYS A 112 52.13 22.12 30.65
CA LYS A 112 53.34 22.20 31.47
C LYS A 112 54.52 22.83 30.72
N GLU A 113 54.80 22.39 29.50
CA GLU A 113 55.87 22.98 28.69
C GLU A 113 55.64 24.48 28.43
N LEU A 114 54.39 24.89 28.26
CA LEU A 114 54.03 26.30 28.06
C LEU A 114 54.19 27.11 29.34
N THR A 115 53.82 26.57 30.51
CA THR A 115 54.07 27.22 31.80
C THR A 115 55.57 27.33 32.10
N ASP A 116 56.36 26.30 31.80
CA ASP A 116 57.81 26.32 32.02
C ASP A 116 58.49 27.34 31.09
N ARG A 117 58.08 27.40 29.82
CA ARG A 117 58.56 28.44 28.88
C ARG A 117 58.16 29.84 29.34
N PHE A 118 56.97 30.00 29.88
CA PHE A 118 56.53 31.28 30.42
C PHE A 118 57.39 31.70 31.62
N ASN A 119 57.65 30.79 32.55
CA ASN A 119 58.48 31.04 33.73
C ASN A 119 59.93 31.37 33.34
N THR A 120 60.54 30.60 32.43
CA THR A 120 61.90 30.89 31.93
C THR A 120 61.99 32.23 31.20
N LEU A 121 60.97 32.61 30.41
CA LEU A 121 60.91 33.95 29.80
C LEU A 121 60.83 35.06 30.86
N MET A 122 60.08 34.85 31.94
CA MET A 122 60.02 35.79 33.06
C MET A 122 61.38 35.92 33.76
N GLU A 123 62.06 34.81 34.03
CA GLU A 123 63.43 34.80 34.59
C GLU A 123 64.41 35.54 33.66
N HIS A 124 64.38 35.25 32.35
CA HIS A 124 65.22 35.94 31.37
C HIS A 124 64.92 37.44 31.31
N ARG A 125 63.65 37.83 31.43
CA ARG A 125 63.25 39.24 31.49
C ARG A 125 63.80 39.94 32.74
N GLU A 126 63.79 39.28 33.89
CA GLU A 126 64.39 39.80 35.12
C GLU A 126 65.92 39.92 35.00
N ILE A 127 66.59 38.90 34.47
CA ILE A 127 68.04 38.92 34.22
C ILE A 127 68.40 40.03 33.24
N LEU A 128 67.64 40.20 32.14
CA LEU A 128 67.88 41.26 31.17
C LEU A 128 67.70 42.63 31.81
N ASN A 129 66.67 42.83 32.63
CA ASN A 129 66.45 44.09 33.34
C ASN A 129 67.64 44.39 34.29
N ASN A 130 68.08 43.40 35.05
CA ASN A 130 69.23 43.50 35.96
C ASN A 130 70.55 43.77 35.20
N ASN A 131 70.75 43.13 34.05
CA ASN A 131 71.94 43.32 33.23
C ASN A 131 71.90 44.65 32.46
N ASN A 132 70.74 45.15 32.06
CA ASN A 132 70.62 46.47 31.43
C ASN A 132 70.98 47.59 32.43
N ILE A 133 70.68 47.39 33.73
CA ILE A 133 71.15 48.26 34.81
C ILE A 133 72.69 48.20 34.94
N LYS A 134 73.30 47.01 34.83
CA LYS A 134 74.76 46.82 34.93
C LYS A 134 75.55 47.23 33.67
N VAL A 135 74.99 47.07 32.47
CA VAL A 135 75.65 47.46 31.21
C VAL A 135 75.70 48.98 31.10
N LYS A 136 74.68 49.70 31.58
CA LYS A 136 74.74 51.17 31.70
C LYS A 136 75.89 51.66 32.59
N THR A 137 76.42 50.83 33.49
CA THR A 137 77.54 51.20 34.38
C THR A 137 78.92 50.68 33.93
N LEU A 138 79.00 49.83 32.89
CA LEU A 138 80.23 49.13 32.50
C LEU A 138 80.72 49.38 31.06
N VAL A 139 80.11 50.28 30.29
CA VAL A 139 80.70 50.69 28.98
C VAL A 139 81.91 51.61 29.22
N ARG A 140 83.02 51.00 29.64
CA ARG A 140 84.37 51.49 29.32
C ARG A 140 84.75 50.85 27.98
N ARG A 141 84.89 51.73 26.98
CA ARG A 141 85.66 51.46 25.75
C ARG A 141 87.00 50.87 26.17
N ASP A 142 87.34 49.68 25.69
CA ASP A 142 88.71 49.19 25.48
C ASP A 142 88.62 47.68 25.16
N SER A 143 88.64 47.31 23.88
CA SER A 143 89.15 46.01 23.41
C SER A 143 89.07 45.89 21.89
N ASP A 144 89.88 46.67 21.18
CA ASP A 144 90.35 46.29 19.85
C ASP A 144 91.68 45.55 20.04
N PHE A 145 91.63 44.23 20.12
CA PHE A 145 92.81 43.37 20.09
C PHE A 145 92.87 42.70 18.71
N ASP A 146 93.64 43.30 17.80
CA ASP A 146 94.01 42.67 16.53
C ASP A 146 95.02 41.54 16.81
N VAL A 147 94.56 40.30 16.66
CA VAL A 147 95.36 39.09 16.78
C VAL A 147 96.16 38.91 15.48
N ASN A 148 97.43 39.30 15.50
CA ASN A 148 98.38 38.92 14.46
C ASN A 148 98.60 37.39 14.46
N PRO A 149 98.45 36.68 13.34
CA PRO A 149 98.73 35.25 13.27
C PRO A 149 100.24 34.99 13.46
N SER A 150 100.55 34.05 14.34
CA SER A 150 101.91 33.71 14.76
C SER A 150 102.72 33.09 13.61
N ARG A 151 104.03 33.34 13.61
CA ARG A 151 105.01 32.90 12.59
C ARG A 151 105.15 31.36 12.45
N TYR A 152 104.43 30.58 13.25
CA TYR A 152 104.42 29.12 13.26
C TYR A 152 103.28 28.48 12.45
N ASP A 153 102.38 29.26 11.83
CA ASP A 153 101.30 28.76 10.97
C ASP A 153 101.75 28.41 9.54
N ARG A 154 102.85 27.65 9.38
CA ARG A 154 103.26 27.13 8.07
C ARG A 154 102.74 25.70 7.89
N ASP A 155 101.70 25.54 7.07
CA ASP A 155 101.15 24.23 6.69
C ASP A 155 102.21 23.36 5.99
N THR A 156 102.51 22.18 6.54
CA THR A 156 103.37 21.16 5.91
C THR A 156 102.72 20.61 4.64
N ARG A 157 103.47 20.05 3.69
CA ARG A 157 102.92 19.45 2.44
C ARG A 157 101.78 18.45 2.69
N SER A 158 101.87 17.64 3.74
CA SER A 158 100.79 16.72 4.17
C SER A 158 99.55 17.45 4.71
N MET A 159 99.71 18.62 5.33
CA MET A 159 98.59 19.46 5.78
C MET A 159 97.87 20.11 4.59
N VAL A 160 98.61 20.48 3.53
CA VAL A 160 98.03 20.98 2.28
C VAL A 160 97.19 19.90 1.60
N ASP A 161 97.71 18.68 1.49
CA ASP A 161 96.95 17.55 0.92
C ASP A 161 95.70 17.22 1.75
N LEU A 162 95.81 17.24 3.08
CA LEU A 162 94.67 17.05 3.98
C LEU A 162 93.62 18.17 3.84
N LYS A 163 94.05 19.41 3.63
CA LYS A 163 93.16 20.56 3.43
C LYS A 163 92.36 20.44 2.13
N ILE A 164 93.01 20.00 1.05
CA ILE A 164 92.33 19.71 -0.23
C ILE A 164 91.29 18.59 -0.04
N GLN A 165 91.65 17.50 0.62
CA GLN A 165 90.70 16.43 0.93
C GLN A 165 89.54 16.91 1.81
N MET A 166 89.80 17.77 2.78
CA MET A 166 88.78 18.32 3.66
C MET A 166 87.83 19.28 2.92
N GLU A 167 88.33 20.06 1.98
CA GLU A 167 87.51 20.89 1.09
C GLU A 167 86.60 20.04 0.20
N ASP A 168 87.10 18.93 -0.35
CA ASP A 168 86.30 18.03 -1.18
C ASP A 168 85.23 17.29 -0.35
N ILE A 169 85.58 16.82 0.84
CA ILE A 169 84.59 16.26 1.79
C ILE A 169 83.55 17.32 2.15
N GLN A 170 83.94 18.58 2.35
CA GLN A 170 83.01 19.66 2.65
C GLN A 170 82.08 19.97 1.47
N LYS A 171 82.55 19.91 0.22
CA LYS A 171 81.71 20.03 -0.98
C LYS A 171 80.67 18.90 -1.02
N ILE A 172 81.09 17.66 -0.80
CA ILE A 172 80.19 16.49 -0.78
C ILE A 172 79.17 16.63 0.34
N LEU A 173 79.57 17.03 1.55
CA LEU A 173 78.66 17.25 2.68
C LEU A 173 77.65 18.37 2.41
N LYS A 174 78.05 19.45 1.72
CA LYS A 174 77.12 20.52 1.30
C LYS A 174 76.12 20.02 0.27
N GLN A 175 76.57 19.25 -0.73
CA GLN A 175 75.67 18.64 -1.72
C GLN A 175 74.68 17.69 -1.05
N LEU A 176 75.15 16.85 -0.13
CA LEU A 176 74.33 15.89 0.58
C LEU A 176 73.35 16.59 1.53
N LYS A 177 73.78 17.65 2.23
CA LYS A 177 72.91 18.51 3.05
C LYS A 177 71.77 19.12 2.24
N ASN A 178 72.07 19.60 1.03
CA ASN A 178 71.06 20.17 0.12
C ASN A 178 70.10 19.08 -0.39
N ALA A 179 70.62 17.93 -0.81
CA ALA A 179 69.81 16.81 -1.29
C ALA A 179 68.87 16.25 -0.21
N THR A 180 69.31 16.20 1.05
CA THR A 180 68.51 15.70 2.17
C THR A 180 67.76 16.79 2.93
N SER A 181 67.85 18.06 2.49
CA SER A 181 67.26 19.24 3.13
C SER A 181 67.49 19.27 4.66
N CYS A 182 68.72 19.02 5.10
CA CYS A 182 69.08 18.96 6.52
C CYS A 182 69.60 20.31 7.03
N GLY A 183 69.29 20.66 8.29
CA GLY A 183 69.85 21.83 8.95
C GLY A 183 71.29 21.62 9.40
N ARG A 184 71.57 20.43 9.96
CA ARG A 184 72.89 20.02 10.48
C ARG A 184 73.43 18.78 9.75
N PRO A 185 74.75 18.67 9.52
CA PRO A 185 75.35 17.49 8.87
C PRO A 185 75.11 16.17 9.61
N GLN A 186 74.98 16.19 10.94
CA GLN A 186 74.74 15.00 11.78
C GLN A 186 73.36 14.35 11.50
N GLU A 187 72.41 15.11 10.96
CA GLU A 187 71.06 14.63 10.66
C GLU A 187 70.97 13.90 9.30
N ILE A 188 72.01 14.00 8.47
CA ILE A 188 72.03 13.43 7.13
C ILE A 188 71.90 11.90 7.19
N TYR A 189 72.75 11.23 7.97
CA TYR A 189 72.76 9.77 8.06
C TYR A 189 71.42 9.16 8.54
N PRO A 190 70.81 9.59 9.67
CA PRO A 190 69.54 9.03 10.12
C PRO A 190 68.41 9.28 9.11
N ARG A 191 68.39 10.44 8.43
CA ARG A 191 67.37 10.71 7.39
C ARG A 191 67.55 9.85 6.14
N VAL A 192 68.78 9.67 5.66
CA VAL A 192 69.05 8.77 4.52
C VAL A 192 68.65 7.34 4.88
N LYS A 193 68.98 6.87 6.08
CA LYS A 193 68.57 5.54 6.56
C LYS A 193 67.05 5.39 6.62
N GLN A 194 66.33 6.42 7.06
CA GLN A 194 64.87 6.42 7.08
C GLN A 194 64.28 6.44 5.66
N GLN A 195 64.82 7.27 4.77
CA GLN A 195 64.39 7.37 3.38
C GLN A 195 64.56 6.03 2.63
N VAL A 196 65.64 5.29 2.89
CA VAL A 196 65.85 3.94 2.33
C VAL A 196 64.76 2.98 2.82
N ARG A 197 64.45 2.98 4.13
CA ARG A 197 63.37 2.15 4.69
C ARG A 197 62.01 2.51 4.12
N ASP A 198 61.71 3.79 4.00
CA ASP A 198 60.46 4.27 3.44
C ASP A 198 60.35 3.90 1.95
N SER A 199 61.44 3.99 1.20
CA SER A 199 61.51 3.54 -0.20
C SER A 199 61.23 2.05 -0.34
N GLU A 200 61.82 1.20 0.51
CA GLU A 200 61.54 -0.24 0.53
C GLU A 200 60.08 -0.54 0.85
N GLN A 201 59.49 0.15 1.83
CA GLN A 201 58.07 0.00 2.16
C GLN A 201 57.18 0.45 0.99
N MET A 202 57.54 1.54 0.32
CA MET A 202 56.82 2.02 -0.85
C MET A 202 56.89 1.02 -2.01
N LYS A 203 58.05 0.41 -2.27
CA LYS A 203 58.19 -0.67 -3.27
C LYS A 203 57.27 -1.86 -2.95
N LYS A 204 57.24 -2.31 -1.69
CA LYS A 204 56.33 -3.39 -1.24
C LYS A 204 54.86 -3.02 -1.43
N ARG A 205 54.48 -1.79 -1.10
CA ARG A 205 53.10 -1.29 -1.31
C ARG A 205 52.73 -1.21 -2.79
N LEU A 206 53.66 -0.81 -3.64
CA LEU A 206 53.45 -0.71 -5.08
C LEU A 206 53.24 -2.09 -5.70
N ALA A 207 54.08 -3.08 -5.37
CA ALA A 207 53.91 -4.46 -5.81
C ALA A 207 52.55 -5.06 -5.36
N LYS A 208 52.12 -4.77 -4.11
CA LYS A 208 50.80 -5.21 -3.63
C LYS A 208 49.66 -4.58 -4.42
N ARG A 209 49.75 -3.28 -4.72
CA ARG A 209 48.73 -2.57 -5.52
C ARG A 209 48.67 -3.09 -6.96
N GLU A 210 49.81 -3.41 -7.54
CA GLU A 210 49.89 -4.00 -8.87
C GLU A 210 49.20 -5.37 -8.91
N LEU A 211 49.47 -6.24 -7.93
CA LEU A 211 48.78 -7.52 -7.79
C LEU A 211 47.26 -7.34 -7.64
N GLN A 212 46.82 -6.39 -6.81
CA GLN A 212 45.40 -6.12 -6.61
C GLN A 212 44.73 -5.64 -7.91
N ARG A 213 45.38 -4.75 -8.65
CA ARG A 213 44.87 -4.28 -9.96
C ARG A 213 44.74 -5.43 -10.95
N ASN A 214 45.71 -6.35 -10.99
CA ASN A 214 45.66 -7.50 -11.88
C ASN A 214 44.50 -8.44 -11.52
N LEU A 215 44.25 -8.66 -10.21
CA LEU A 215 43.09 -9.45 -9.76
C LEU A 215 41.76 -8.77 -10.10
N GLU A 216 41.66 -7.46 -9.91
CA GLU A 216 40.48 -6.69 -10.29
C GLU A 216 40.22 -6.80 -11.80
N GLN A 217 41.26 -6.74 -12.62
CA GLN A 217 41.14 -6.90 -14.06
C GLN A 217 40.69 -8.32 -14.48
N ILE A 218 41.23 -9.36 -13.84
CA ILE A 218 40.76 -10.74 -14.06
C ILE A 218 39.28 -10.88 -13.68
N ASN A 219 38.87 -10.29 -12.55
CA ASN A 219 37.47 -10.33 -12.13
C ASN A 219 36.55 -9.60 -13.10
N THR A 220 36.98 -8.46 -13.67
CA THR A 220 36.19 -7.77 -14.70
C THR A 220 36.07 -8.60 -15.97
N ASP A 221 37.13 -9.30 -16.37
CA ASP A 221 37.11 -10.16 -17.56
C ASP A 221 36.17 -11.36 -17.36
N VAL A 222 36.23 -12.01 -16.19
CA VAL A 222 35.32 -13.12 -15.82
C VAL A 222 33.87 -12.65 -15.77
N ALA A 223 33.61 -11.49 -15.17
CA ALA A 223 32.27 -10.91 -15.16
C ALA A 223 31.77 -10.59 -16.58
N GLY A 224 32.65 -10.14 -17.48
CA GLY A 224 32.35 -9.95 -18.89
C GLY A 224 31.95 -11.26 -19.57
N VAL A 225 32.72 -12.32 -19.38
CA VAL A 225 32.39 -13.65 -19.94
C VAL A 225 31.03 -14.16 -19.43
N HIS A 226 30.76 -14.06 -18.13
CA HIS A 226 29.46 -14.47 -17.59
C HIS A 226 28.31 -13.59 -18.08
N HIS A 227 28.55 -12.29 -18.28
CA HIS A 227 27.55 -11.41 -18.89
C HIS A 227 27.24 -11.85 -20.32
N ASP A 228 28.27 -12.18 -21.11
CA ASP A 228 28.11 -12.66 -22.48
C ASP A 228 27.45 -14.04 -22.54
N GLU A 229 27.76 -14.95 -21.62
CA GLU A 229 27.07 -16.25 -21.48
C GLU A 229 25.57 -16.03 -21.21
N LEU A 230 25.23 -15.20 -20.21
CA LEU A 230 23.83 -14.90 -19.87
C LEU A 230 23.10 -14.15 -20.99
N ALA A 231 23.79 -13.26 -21.71
CA ALA A 231 23.21 -12.55 -22.85
C ALA A 231 22.95 -13.48 -24.04
N ASN A 232 23.76 -14.54 -24.18
CA ASN A 232 23.64 -15.53 -25.25
C ASN A 232 22.86 -16.79 -24.85
N ASP A 233 22.45 -16.92 -23.58
CA ASP A 233 21.55 -17.95 -23.07
C ASP A 233 20.10 -17.73 -23.56
N PHE A 234 19.90 -17.59 -24.88
CA PHE A 234 18.62 -17.86 -25.53
C PHE A 234 18.40 -19.38 -25.55
N THR A 235 18.20 -19.98 -24.38
CA THR A 235 17.81 -21.38 -24.31
C THR A 235 16.43 -21.51 -24.97
N PRO A 236 16.19 -22.52 -25.83
CA PRO A 236 14.88 -22.74 -26.46
C PRO A 236 13.74 -22.85 -25.44
N ASP A 237 14.05 -23.19 -24.19
CA ASP A 237 13.11 -23.22 -23.08
C ASP A 237 12.66 -21.83 -22.60
N GLU A 238 13.51 -20.79 -22.67
CA GLU A 238 13.09 -19.42 -22.35
C GLU A 238 12.18 -18.84 -23.43
N LEU A 239 12.50 -19.11 -24.70
CA LEU A 239 11.61 -18.74 -25.81
C LEU A 239 10.24 -19.42 -25.67
N ARG A 240 10.22 -20.70 -25.28
CA ARG A 240 9.00 -21.44 -24.94
C ARG A 240 8.23 -20.81 -23.79
N ARG A 241 8.90 -20.46 -22.69
CA ARG A 241 8.26 -19.76 -21.55
C ARG A 241 7.63 -18.44 -21.96
N VAL A 242 8.32 -17.65 -22.78
CA VAL A 242 7.79 -16.36 -23.28
C VAL A 242 6.58 -16.59 -24.19
N THR A 243 6.62 -17.60 -25.06
CA THR A 243 5.45 -17.94 -25.90
C THR A 243 4.27 -18.45 -25.08
N ASP A 244 4.53 -19.26 -24.06
CA ASP A 244 3.50 -19.81 -23.17
C ASP A 244 2.87 -18.69 -22.33
N TYR A 245 3.67 -17.74 -21.86
CA TYR A 245 3.21 -16.57 -21.13
C TYR A 245 2.26 -15.71 -21.98
N LYS A 246 2.63 -15.43 -23.24
CA LYS A 246 1.76 -14.71 -24.18
C LYS A 246 0.46 -15.47 -24.44
N ALA A 247 0.53 -16.78 -24.67
CA ALA A 247 -0.64 -17.61 -24.88
C ALA A 247 -1.57 -17.65 -23.65
N LEU A 248 -1.02 -17.63 -22.44
CA LEU A 248 -1.80 -17.56 -21.21
C LEU A 248 -2.45 -16.19 -21.02
N GLN A 249 -1.73 -15.11 -21.34
CA GLN A 249 -2.24 -13.75 -21.29
C GLN A 249 -3.44 -13.57 -22.24
N ASP A 250 -3.38 -14.13 -23.45
CA ASP A 250 -4.49 -14.13 -24.41
C ASP A 250 -5.71 -14.92 -23.91
N LYS A 251 -5.48 -16.06 -23.24
CA LYS A 251 -6.56 -16.85 -22.62
C LYS A 251 -7.25 -16.07 -21.50
N ILE A 252 -6.49 -15.39 -20.65
CA ILE A 252 -7.03 -14.53 -19.58
C ILE A 252 -7.84 -13.38 -20.17
N GLY A 253 -7.35 -12.75 -21.26
CA GLY A 253 -8.08 -11.72 -21.98
C GLY A 253 -9.45 -12.21 -22.46
N LYS A 254 -9.48 -13.36 -23.14
CA LYS A 254 -10.73 -13.98 -23.63
C LYS A 254 -11.69 -14.36 -22.50
N GLU A 255 -11.20 -14.83 -21.36
CA GLU A 255 -12.06 -15.10 -20.21
C GLU A 255 -12.63 -13.83 -19.58
N ARG A 256 -11.85 -12.75 -19.49
CA ARG A 256 -12.35 -11.45 -19.01
C ARG A 256 -13.45 -10.89 -19.89
N GLU A 257 -13.31 -10.99 -21.21
CA GLU A 257 -14.36 -10.59 -22.16
C GLU A 257 -15.65 -11.39 -21.95
N LYS A 258 -15.54 -12.72 -21.77
CA LYS A 258 -16.68 -13.58 -21.44
C LYS A 258 -17.33 -13.20 -20.12
N GLN A 259 -16.54 -12.91 -19.09
CA GLN A 259 -17.06 -12.47 -17.79
C GLN A 259 -17.81 -11.14 -17.90
N GLN A 260 -17.29 -10.18 -18.65
CA GLN A 260 -17.97 -8.90 -18.90
C GLN A 260 -19.29 -9.11 -19.66
N ALA A 261 -19.30 -9.98 -20.68
CA ALA A 261 -20.52 -10.32 -21.41
C ALA A 261 -21.57 -11.03 -20.54
N LEU A 262 -21.15 -11.85 -19.57
CA LEU A 262 -22.06 -12.46 -18.60
C LEU A 262 -22.61 -11.45 -17.59
N ALA A 263 -21.77 -10.53 -17.12
CA ALA A 263 -22.18 -9.47 -16.20
C ALA A 263 -23.22 -8.54 -16.83
N THR A 264 -23.07 -8.18 -18.11
CA THR A 264 -24.07 -7.36 -18.82
C THR A 264 -25.38 -8.13 -19.01
N LYS A 265 -25.33 -9.41 -19.40
CA LYS A 265 -26.53 -10.27 -19.47
C LYS A 265 -27.23 -10.37 -18.11
N LYS A 266 -26.49 -10.53 -17.02
CA LYS A 266 -27.05 -10.58 -15.67
C LYS A 266 -27.79 -9.29 -15.31
N LYS A 267 -27.18 -8.13 -15.55
CA LYS A 267 -27.84 -6.83 -15.34
C LYS A 267 -29.12 -6.71 -16.16
N GLN A 268 -29.09 -7.08 -17.44
CA GLN A 268 -30.30 -7.07 -18.29
C GLN A 268 -31.40 -7.99 -17.73
N THR A 269 -31.05 -9.19 -17.25
CA THR A 269 -32.04 -10.08 -16.63
C THR A 269 -32.58 -9.55 -15.31
N GLU A 270 -31.75 -8.88 -14.52
CA GLU A 270 -32.16 -8.21 -13.28
C GLU A 270 -33.13 -7.06 -13.58
N ASP A 271 -32.84 -6.22 -14.58
CA ASP A 271 -33.69 -5.11 -15.00
C ASP A 271 -35.07 -5.61 -15.49
N VAL A 272 -35.09 -6.67 -16.31
CA VAL A 272 -36.34 -7.30 -16.77
C VAL A 272 -37.15 -7.85 -15.60
N LEU A 273 -36.50 -8.49 -14.61
CA LEU A 273 -37.17 -9.00 -13.41
C LEU A 273 -37.74 -7.87 -12.55
N HIS A 274 -37.05 -6.73 -12.43
CA HIS A 274 -37.55 -5.55 -11.74
C HIS A 274 -38.76 -4.95 -12.46
N MET A 275 -38.72 -4.83 -13.80
CA MET A 275 -39.87 -4.38 -14.58
C MET A 275 -41.08 -5.31 -14.42
N LEU A 276 -40.85 -6.63 -14.45
CA LEU A 276 -41.89 -7.63 -14.23
C LEU A 276 -42.51 -7.49 -12.83
N LYS A 277 -41.70 -7.36 -11.78
CA LYS A 277 -42.18 -7.12 -10.41
C LYS A 277 -42.96 -5.82 -10.27
N ALA A 278 -42.48 -4.73 -10.89
CA ALA A 278 -43.18 -3.46 -10.90
C ALA A 278 -44.55 -3.59 -11.60
N SER A 279 -44.61 -4.29 -12.74
CA SER A 279 -45.86 -4.54 -13.46
C SER A 279 -46.86 -5.37 -12.64
N PHE A 280 -46.39 -6.39 -11.92
CA PHE A 280 -47.25 -7.18 -11.02
C PHE A 280 -47.73 -6.37 -9.82
N ARG A 281 -46.89 -5.50 -9.25
CA ARG A 281 -47.32 -4.57 -8.20
C ARG A 281 -48.39 -3.61 -8.70
N HIS A 282 -48.22 -3.04 -9.90
CA HIS A 282 -49.24 -2.20 -10.51
C HIS A 282 -50.56 -2.95 -10.74
N ILE A 283 -50.52 -4.18 -11.25
CA ILE A 283 -51.71 -5.01 -11.42
C ILE A 283 -52.37 -5.30 -10.07
N ALA A 284 -51.59 -5.65 -9.05
CA ALA A 284 -52.10 -5.90 -7.70
C ALA A 284 -52.75 -4.66 -7.06
N ASP A 285 -52.16 -3.48 -7.25
CA ASP A 285 -52.70 -2.21 -6.76
C ASP A 285 -54.02 -1.83 -7.44
N VAL A 286 -54.10 -2.01 -8.78
CA VAL A 286 -55.34 -1.77 -9.54
C VAL A 286 -56.45 -2.74 -9.09
N LEU A 287 -56.11 -4.00 -8.84
CA LEU A 287 -57.05 -5.03 -8.40
C LEU A 287 -57.35 -5.03 -6.90
N ARG A 288 -56.71 -4.14 -6.13
CA ARG A 288 -56.96 -3.98 -4.70
C ARG A 288 -58.38 -3.47 -4.40
N ASN A 289 -58.98 -2.74 -5.34
CA ASN A 289 -60.33 -2.18 -5.20
C ASN A 289 -61.43 -3.07 -5.81
N VAL A 290 -61.04 -4.15 -6.48
CA VAL A 290 -61.95 -5.16 -7.05
C VAL A 290 -62.09 -6.26 -6.01
N ASP A 291 -63.31 -6.47 -5.51
CA ASP A 291 -63.68 -7.24 -4.30
C ASP A 291 -63.50 -6.53 -2.94
N VAL A 292 -63.72 -5.22 -2.85
CA VAL A 292 -64.13 -4.65 -1.55
C VAL A 292 -65.59 -5.06 -1.31
N LYS A 293 -65.79 -6.29 -0.83
CA LYS A 293 -66.96 -6.55 0.02
C LYS A 293 -66.84 -5.55 1.15
N VAL A 294 -67.76 -4.59 1.23
CA VAL A 294 -67.91 -3.71 2.39
C VAL A 294 -68.23 -4.63 3.58
N HIS A 295 -67.22 -5.20 4.20
CA HIS A 295 -67.34 -5.67 5.56
C HIS A 295 -67.32 -4.40 6.39
N PRO A 296 -68.43 -4.03 7.06
CA PRO A 296 -68.31 -3.08 8.14
C PRO A 296 -67.35 -3.71 9.14
N GLN A 297 -66.10 -3.25 9.16
CA GLN A 297 -65.21 -3.57 10.26
C GLN A 297 -65.90 -3.00 11.48
N THR A 298 -66.45 -3.89 12.29
CA THR A 298 -66.86 -3.58 13.64
C THR A 298 -65.64 -3.00 14.33
N PHE A 299 -65.67 -1.69 14.55
CA PHE A 299 -64.80 -1.02 15.49
C PHE A 299 -65.10 -1.60 16.86
N THR A 300 -64.39 -2.67 17.25
CA THR A 300 -64.21 -2.95 18.67
C THR A 300 -63.44 -1.79 19.24
N LYS A 301 -64.12 -0.94 20.02
CA LYS A 301 -63.48 0.02 20.92
C LYS A 301 -62.36 -0.73 21.67
N PRO A 302 -61.10 -0.26 21.65
CA PRO A 302 -60.16 -0.70 22.66
C PRO A 302 -60.70 -0.24 24.02
N ASN A 303 -60.63 -1.10 25.03
CA ASN A 303 -60.99 -0.77 26.40
C ASN A 303 -60.32 0.55 26.80
N ASP A 304 -61.13 1.57 27.09
CA ASP A 304 -60.73 2.78 27.79
C ASP A 304 -60.40 2.41 29.24
N GLY A 305 -59.16 1.99 29.48
CA GLY A 305 -58.48 2.13 30.76
C GLY A 305 -57.41 3.20 30.59
N ASP A 306 -57.60 4.33 31.27
CA ASP A 306 -56.68 5.47 31.40
C ASP A 306 -56.42 6.36 30.17
N SER A 307 -57.28 7.37 29.99
CA SER A 307 -56.84 8.77 29.85
C SER A 307 -58.00 9.75 29.82
N MET A 308 -58.01 10.67 30.78
CA MET A 308 -58.99 11.73 30.96
C MET A 308 -58.82 12.90 29.96
N LEU A 309 -59.12 12.71 28.67
CA LEU A 309 -59.30 13.84 27.73
C LEU A 309 -60.16 13.42 26.53
N ASN A 310 -61.47 13.63 26.64
CA ASN A 310 -62.40 13.60 25.52
C ASN A 310 -62.32 14.94 24.76
N LEU A 311 -61.70 14.92 23.58
CA LEU A 311 -61.82 16.01 22.60
C LEU A 311 -62.56 15.47 21.35
N PRO A 312 -63.80 15.92 21.07
CA PRO A 312 -64.65 15.30 20.05
C PRO A 312 -64.29 15.63 18.58
N LEU A 313 -63.23 16.39 18.30
CA LEU A 313 -63.00 16.99 16.98
C LEU A 313 -61.62 16.72 16.34
N LEU A 314 -60.79 15.85 16.91
CA LEU A 314 -59.50 15.46 16.31
C LEU A 314 -59.24 13.94 16.41
N ASN A 315 -60.14 13.12 15.86
CA ASN A 315 -59.86 11.71 15.62
C ASN A 315 -59.23 11.51 14.23
N PHE A 316 -57.94 11.84 14.09
CA PHE A 316 -57.18 11.54 12.86
C PHE A 316 -56.85 10.04 12.69
N SER A 317 -57.25 9.18 13.63
CA SER A 317 -57.12 7.72 13.51
C SER A 317 -57.98 7.11 12.40
N ALA A 318 -58.99 7.84 11.90
CA ALA A 318 -59.81 7.41 10.77
C ALA A 318 -59.16 7.69 9.38
N VAL A 319 -58.14 8.55 9.31
CA VAL A 319 -57.54 9.00 8.03
C VAL A 319 -56.33 8.17 7.62
N PHE A 320 -55.66 7.51 8.56
CA PHE A 320 -54.55 6.61 8.24
C PHE A 320 -55.06 5.20 7.93
N ARG A 321 -55.38 4.94 6.66
CA ARG A 321 -55.36 3.56 6.13
C ARG A 321 -54.01 2.95 6.52
N LYS A 322 -53.99 1.97 7.41
CA LYS A 322 -52.80 1.16 7.65
C LYS A 322 -52.34 0.61 6.30
N LEU A 323 -51.12 0.96 5.90
CA LEU A 323 -50.45 0.36 4.75
C LEU A 323 -50.35 -1.15 5.05
N PRO A 324 -50.89 -2.04 4.22
CA PRO A 324 -50.84 -3.46 4.53
C PRO A 324 -49.39 -3.92 4.47
N THR A 325 -49.01 -4.60 5.55
CA THR A 325 -47.75 -5.31 5.73
C THR A 325 -47.44 -6.13 4.47
N GLN A 326 -46.21 -6.01 3.97
CA GLN A 326 -45.69 -6.76 2.83
C GLN A 326 -45.89 -8.26 3.05
N GLN A 327 -46.95 -8.84 2.49
CA GLN A 327 -47.06 -10.29 2.37
C GLN A 327 -46.32 -10.71 1.10
N ASN A 328 -45.18 -11.37 1.30
CA ASN A 328 -44.33 -12.00 0.29
C ASN A 328 -45.03 -13.20 -0.39
N ASN A 329 -46.13 -12.96 -1.10
CA ASN A 329 -46.89 -14.01 -1.81
C ASN A 329 -47.20 -13.58 -3.25
N GLU A 330 -46.16 -13.33 -4.06
CA GLU A 330 -46.30 -12.92 -5.47
C GLU A 330 -47.02 -14.00 -6.33
N ILE A 331 -46.94 -15.29 -5.95
CA ILE A 331 -47.57 -16.42 -6.68
C ILE A 331 -49.10 -16.46 -6.47
N TYR A 332 -49.60 -16.02 -5.31
CA TYR A 332 -51.04 -15.90 -5.06
C TYR A 332 -51.65 -14.69 -5.76
N SER A 333 -50.84 -13.76 -6.30
CA SER A 333 -51.34 -12.55 -6.97
C SER A 333 -51.87 -12.82 -8.39
N ILE A 334 -51.30 -13.76 -9.15
CA ILE A 334 -51.69 -13.97 -10.57
C ILE A 334 -53.01 -14.73 -10.68
N SER A 335 -53.18 -15.81 -9.89
CA SER A 335 -54.44 -16.57 -9.85
C SER A 335 -55.57 -15.71 -9.26
N SER A 336 -55.32 -15.00 -8.16
CA SER A 336 -56.28 -14.05 -7.59
C SER A 336 -56.56 -12.89 -8.54
N ALA A 337 -55.57 -12.39 -9.27
CA ALA A 337 -55.77 -11.35 -10.27
C ALA A 337 -56.64 -11.84 -11.43
N LYS A 338 -56.42 -13.07 -11.91
CA LYS A 338 -57.24 -13.68 -12.96
C LYS A 338 -58.71 -13.81 -12.52
N GLU A 339 -58.94 -14.24 -11.29
CA GLU A 339 -60.30 -14.35 -10.72
C GLU A 339 -60.96 -12.97 -10.58
N LYS A 340 -60.24 -11.99 -10.03
CA LYS A 340 -60.74 -10.61 -9.87
C LYS A 340 -60.99 -9.89 -11.20
N ILE A 341 -60.09 -10.06 -12.18
CA ILE A 341 -60.30 -9.55 -13.55
C ILE A 341 -61.51 -10.23 -14.18
N SER A 342 -61.67 -11.55 -14.00
CA SER A 342 -62.85 -12.27 -14.50
C SER A 342 -64.14 -11.78 -13.84
N HIS A 343 -64.09 -11.39 -12.56
CA HIS A 343 -65.22 -10.79 -11.85
C HIS A 343 -65.51 -9.36 -12.33
N LEU A 344 -64.47 -8.53 -12.53
CA LEU A 344 -64.59 -7.19 -13.12
C LEU A 344 -65.19 -7.24 -14.52
N MET A 345 -64.75 -8.19 -15.36
CA MET A 345 -65.29 -8.37 -16.72
C MET A 345 -66.76 -8.78 -16.70
N LYS A 346 -67.20 -9.55 -15.70
CA LYS A 346 -68.63 -9.86 -15.49
C LYS A 346 -69.42 -8.63 -15.06
N ILE A 347 -68.93 -7.87 -14.06
CA ILE A 347 -69.57 -6.63 -13.60
C ILE A 347 -69.68 -5.61 -14.73
N TYR A 348 -68.62 -5.47 -15.54
CA TYR A 348 -68.65 -4.56 -16.70
C TYR A 348 -69.63 -5.03 -17.77
N SER A 349 -69.73 -6.34 -18.02
CA SER A 349 -70.73 -6.89 -18.94
C SER A 349 -72.18 -6.73 -18.45
N GLU A 350 -72.38 -6.63 -17.13
CA GLU A 350 -73.67 -6.33 -16.50
C GLU A 350 -73.97 -4.83 -16.54
N ALA A 351 -72.98 -3.97 -16.27
CA ALA A 351 -73.10 -2.51 -16.32
C ALA A 351 -73.38 -1.96 -17.73
N VAL A 352 -72.93 -2.64 -18.79
CA VAL A 352 -73.24 -2.28 -20.19
C VAL A 352 -74.71 -2.54 -20.56
N LYS A 353 -75.47 -3.32 -19.76
CA LYS A 353 -76.89 -3.59 -19.99
C LYS A 353 -77.84 -2.53 -19.40
N GLU A 354 -77.35 -1.63 -18.54
CA GLU A 354 -78.12 -0.49 -18.06
C GLU A 354 -77.75 0.76 -18.88
N PRO A 355 -78.71 1.45 -19.53
CA PRO A 355 -78.42 2.70 -20.20
C PRO A 355 -78.06 3.77 -19.15
N PRO A 356 -76.95 4.52 -19.31
CA PRO A 356 -76.54 5.47 -18.30
C PRO A 356 -77.53 6.64 -18.24
N ALA A 357 -78.22 6.75 -17.10
CA ALA A 357 -78.88 7.98 -16.71
C ALA A 357 -77.85 9.12 -16.70
N VAL A 358 -78.21 10.23 -17.35
CA VAL A 358 -77.40 11.44 -17.46
C VAL A 358 -77.12 12.04 -16.07
N ALA A 359 -75.93 12.65 -15.94
CA ALA A 359 -75.42 13.52 -14.85
C ALA A 359 -74.65 12.79 -13.72
N PRO A 360 -73.72 13.43 -12.97
CA PRO A 360 -72.85 14.60 -13.16
C PRO A 360 -71.36 14.24 -12.89
N ALA A 361 -70.96 12.98 -13.13
CA ALA A 361 -69.66 12.45 -12.70
C ALA A 361 -68.46 12.93 -13.54
N PHE A 362 -68.68 13.46 -14.73
CA PHE A 362 -67.60 13.90 -15.62
C PHE A 362 -67.01 15.25 -15.17
N GLU A 363 -67.83 16.19 -14.69
CA GLU A 363 -67.34 17.50 -14.23
C GLU A 363 -66.48 17.38 -12.97
N TYR A 364 -66.92 16.59 -11.98
CA TYR A 364 -66.14 16.35 -10.75
C TYR A 364 -64.77 15.71 -11.05
N LYS A 365 -64.74 14.73 -11.97
CA LYS A 365 -63.49 14.06 -12.36
C LYS A 365 -62.56 14.99 -13.14
N THR A 366 -63.10 15.86 -14.00
CA THR A 366 -62.29 16.86 -14.71
C THR A 366 -61.80 17.98 -13.79
N ASN A 367 -62.56 18.36 -12.76
CA ASN A 367 -62.14 19.38 -11.78
C ASN A 367 -61.06 18.85 -10.83
N ILE A 368 -61.16 17.60 -10.36
CA ILE A 368 -60.08 16.97 -9.59
C ILE A 368 -58.81 16.80 -10.42
N LEU A 369 -58.92 16.40 -11.69
CA LEU A 369 -57.74 16.32 -12.57
C LEU A 369 -57.09 17.69 -12.81
N LYS A 370 -57.88 18.78 -12.85
CA LYS A 370 -57.35 20.15 -12.91
C LYS A 370 -56.67 20.55 -11.59
N GLU A 371 -57.26 20.21 -10.45
CA GLU A 371 -56.67 20.49 -9.12
C GLU A 371 -55.40 19.66 -8.86
N CYS A 372 -55.39 18.36 -9.18
CA CYS A 372 -54.20 17.52 -9.07
C CYS A 372 -53.09 17.98 -10.02
N ASN A 373 -53.40 18.33 -11.26
CA ASN A 373 -52.39 18.90 -12.18
C ASN A 373 -51.86 20.25 -11.68
N GLN A 374 -52.71 21.12 -11.10
CA GLN A 374 -52.24 22.36 -10.49
C GLN A 374 -51.35 22.10 -9.26
N PHE A 375 -51.68 21.12 -8.42
CA PHE A 375 -50.90 20.74 -7.25
C PHE A 375 -49.55 20.14 -7.64
N GLN A 376 -49.52 19.30 -8.68
CA GLN A 376 -48.30 18.68 -9.20
C GLN A 376 -47.39 19.72 -9.89
N MET A 377 -47.97 20.70 -10.59
CA MET A 377 -47.22 21.83 -11.16
C MET A 377 -46.71 22.82 -10.10
N ARG A 378 -47.43 23.02 -8.99
CA ARG A 378 -46.94 23.80 -7.83
C ARG A 378 -45.82 23.06 -7.10
N SER A 379 -46.00 21.77 -6.84
CA SER A 379 -45.00 20.92 -6.19
C SER A 379 -43.71 20.83 -7.02
N MET A 380 -43.78 20.69 -8.35
CA MET A 380 -42.59 20.73 -9.21
C MET A 380 -41.90 22.11 -9.23
N LYS A 381 -42.66 23.21 -9.13
CA LYS A 381 -42.10 24.57 -9.02
C LYS A 381 -41.42 24.83 -7.67
N GLU A 382 -41.95 24.27 -6.59
CA GLU A 382 -41.41 24.44 -5.23
C GLU A 382 -40.24 23.47 -4.96
N THR A 383 -40.33 22.21 -5.38
CA THR A 383 -39.21 21.25 -5.28
C THR A 383 -38.04 21.63 -6.19
N GLY A 384 -38.30 22.15 -7.39
CA GLY A 384 -37.24 22.66 -8.28
C GLY A 384 -36.55 23.95 -7.77
N LYS A 385 -37.19 24.72 -6.88
CA LYS A 385 -36.58 25.88 -6.20
C LYS A 385 -35.85 25.47 -4.91
N SER A 386 -36.47 24.63 -4.09
CA SER A 386 -35.93 24.23 -2.79
C SER A 386 -34.72 23.28 -2.89
N ILE A 387 -34.66 22.39 -3.89
CA ILE A 387 -33.53 21.45 -4.02
C ILE A 387 -32.24 22.15 -4.53
N MET A 388 -32.36 23.29 -5.20
CA MET A 388 -31.20 23.99 -5.77
C MET A 388 -30.73 25.23 -4.99
N ASP A 389 -31.55 25.81 -4.12
CA ASP A 389 -31.11 26.93 -3.26
C ASP A 389 -30.35 26.45 -2.00
N ASP A 390 -30.50 25.19 -1.59
CA ASP A 390 -29.85 24.61 -0.40
C ASP A 390 -28.53 23.85 -0.68
N MET A 391 -28.09 23.73 -1.94
CA MET A 391 -26.77 23.16 -2.29
C MET A 391 -25.73 24.28 -2.42
N ILE A 392 -25.22 24.75 -1.27
CA ILE A 392 -23.99 25.54 -1.21
C ILE A 392 -22.81 24.57 -1.38
N PHE A 393 -22.23 24.54 -2.58
CA PHE A 393 -20.95 23.86 -2.81
C PHE A 393 -19.81 24.84 -2.53
N ASP A 394 -19.14 24.69 -1.37
CA ASP A 394 -17.92 25.42 -1.02
C ASP A 394 -16.69 24.82 -1.76
N ASP A 395 -16.71 24.84 -3.09
CA ASP A 395 -15.57 24.44 -3.92
C ASP A 395 -15.23 25.55 -4.94
N PRO A 396 -14.07 26.24 -4.82
CA PRO A 396 -13.74 27.44 -5.60
C PRO A 396 -13.54 27.20 -7.11
N SER A 397 -13.64 25.96 -7.60
CA SER A 397 -13.57 25.64 -9.03
C SER A 397 -14.94 25.52 -9.72
N VAL A 398 -16.05 25.51 -8.97
CA VAL A 398 -17.39 25.30 -9.51
C VAL A 398 -18.20 26.59 -9.45
N TYR A 399 -18.38 27.25 -10.60
CA TYR A 399 -19.10 28.52 -10.67
C TYR A 399 -20.59 28.37 -10.31
N ASN A 400 -21.10 29.28 -9.49
CA ASN A 400 -22.51 29.30 -9.11
C ASN A 400 -23.39 29.64 -10.33
N ARG A 401 -24.61 29.10 -10.41
CA ARG A 401 -25.59 29.35 -11.48
C ARG A 401 -25.80 30.84 -11.80
N LYS A 402 -25.75 31.74 -10.81
CA LYS A 402 -25.81 33.19 -11.07
C LYS A 402 -24.60 33.69 -11.89
N GLN A 403 -23.41 33.19 -11.58
CA GLN A 403 -22.17 33.50 -12.29
C GLN A 403 -22.15 32.85 -13.68
N ILE A 404 -22.62 31.61 -13.81
CA ILE A 404 -22.77 30.92 -15.11
C ILE A 404 -23.74 31.69 -16.00
N LYS A 405 -24.89 32.14 -15.46
CA LYS A 405 -25.86 32.97 -16.21
C LYS A 405 -25.29 34.32 -16.61
N GLN A 406 -24.52 34.97 -15.74
CA GLN A 406 -23.82 36.21 -16.10
C GLN A 406 -22.78 35.97 -17.19
N MET A 407 -21.97 34.92 -17.10
CA MET A 407 -20.98 34.59 -18.12
C MET A 407 -21.63 34.24 -19.45
N SER A 408 -22.69 33.43 -19.46
CA SER A 408 -23.41 33.07 -20.68
C SER A 408 -24.14 34.27 -21.30
N ALA A 409 -24.74 35.15 -20.50
CA ALA A 409 -25.30 36.42 -20.99
C ALA A 409 -24.21 37.32 -21.61
N ASN A 410 -23.03 37.40 -20.98
CA ASN A 410 -21.91 38.23 -21.46
C ASN A 410 -21.27 37.64 -22.74
N ILE A 411 -21.26 36.31 -22.90
CA ILE A 411 -20.85 35.64 -24.15
C ILE A 411 -21.84 35.94 -25.28
N VAL A 412 -23.14 35.87 -25.00
CA VAL A 412 -24.18 36.16 -25.98
C VAL A 412 -24.12 37.64 -26.39
N GLU A 413 -23.95 38.58 -25.45
CA GLU A 413 -23.75 40.01 -25.78
C GLU A 413 -22.47 40.27 -26.58
N LYS A 414 -21.37 39.55 -26.30
CA LYS A 414 -20.13 39.69 -27.07
C LYS A 414 -20.23 39.15 -28.49
N ASN A 415 -21.06 38.13 -28.71
CA ASN A 415 -21.31 37.62 -30.05
C ASN A 415 -22.33 38.47 -30.81
N SER A 416 -23.35 39.03 -30.15
CA SER A 416 -24.29 39.94 -30.81
C SER A 416 -23.64 41.26 -31.22
N LYS A 417 -22.64 41.76 -30.47
CA LYS A 417 -21.84 42.95 -30.83
C LYS A 417 -20.77 42.70 -31.91
N ARG A 418 -20.65 41.46 -32.42
CA ARG A 418 -19.76 41.12 -33.55
C ARG A 418 -20.53 40.93 -34.87
N GLU A 419 -21.86 40.88 -34.81
CA GLU A 419 -22.75 40.74 -35.98
C GLU A 419 -23.45 42.05 -36.38
N ASP A 420 -23.20 43.15 -35.64
CA ASP A 420 -23.42 44.55 -36.04
C ASP A 420 -22.06 45.23 -36.27
#